data_AF-A0A6C8H6G5-F1
#
_entry.id   AF-A0A6C8H6G5-F1
#
_cell.length_a   1.000
_cell.length_b   1.000
_cell.length_c   1.000
_cell.angle_alpha   90.00
_cell.angle_beta   90.00
_cell.angle_gamma   90.00
#
_symmetry.space_group_name_H-M   'P 1'
#
loop_
_entity.id
_entity.type
_entity.pdbx_description
1 polymer ?
#
loop_
_entity_poly.entity_id
_entity_poly.type
_entity_poly.pdbx_seq_one_letter_code
_entity_poly.pdbx_strand_id
1 'polypeptide(L)'
;MQMIDWAPTLLDYFQQPIPADMQGQPLAKVIASDEPVREGALFGVFSGHVNVTDGRYVYMRAAQPGREHDIANYTLMPIKMNARYDVDELGKLSLAPPFKFTKGLQVLRIPAREKYKGVNSFGHLLFDLRDDPQQQHPIHDEAIEARMINLLIRLMKENDAPAEQYRRLGLDVI
;
A
#
# COMPACT_ATOMS: atom_id res chain seq x y z
N MET A 1 11.32 7.53 6.32
CA MET A 1 10.88 6.63 7.41
C MET A 1 9.42 6.24 7.19
N GLN A 2 9.03 5.03 7.60
CA GLN A 2 7.65 4.59 7.78
C GLN A 2 7.50 3.92 9.16
N MET A 3 6.28 3.81 9.70
CA MET A 3 6.07 3.19 11.02
C MET A 3 6.54 1.73 11.10
N ILE A 4 6.58 1.02 9.96
CA ILE A 4 7.10 -0.34 9.85
C ILE A 4 8.62 -0.43 10.10
N ASP A 5 9.34 0.69 10.07
CA ASP A 5 10.79 0.75 10.31
C ASP A 5 11.17 0.62 11.80
N TRP A 6 10.21 0.86 12.70
CA TRP A 6 10.46 0.78 14.14
C TRP A 6 10.88 -0.63 14.58
N ALA A 7 10.19 -1.66 14.10
CA ALA A 7 10.50 -3.04 14.45
C ALA A 7 11.94 -3.45 14.09
N PRO A 8 12.39 -3.35 12.82
CA PRO A 8 13.76 -3.69 12.46
C PRO A 8 14.80 -2.77 13.11
N THR A 9 14.48 -1.49 13.38
CA THR A 9 15.37 -0.58 14.12
C THR A 9 15.63 -1.08 15.54
N LEU A 10 14.56 -1.49 16.26
CA LEU A 10 14.69 -2.01 17.61
C LEU A 10 15.41 -3.36 17.63
N LEU A 11 15.08 -4.26 16.69
CA LEU A 11 15.76 -5.55 16.58
C LEU A 11 17.26 -5.37 16.33
N ASP A 12 17.64 -4.51 15.38
CA ASP A 12 19.04 -4.18 15.08
C ASP A 12 19.77 -3.60 16.31
N TYR A 13 19.15 -2.63 16.98
CA TYR A 13 19.72 -1.99 18.18
C TYR A 13 20.00 -2.99 19.31
N PHE A 14 19.09 -3.95 19.54
CA PHE A 14 19.26 -5.02 20.53
C PHE A 14 19.99 -6.26 19.99
N GLN A 15 20.59 -6.17 18.80
CA GLN A 15 21.35 -7.25 18.15
C GLN A 15 20.54 -8.54 17.99
N GLN A 16 19.25 -8.40 17.72
CA GLN A 16 18.34 -9.51 17.43
C GLN A 16 18.21 -9.71 15.92
N PRO A 17 17.98 -10.96 15.45
CA PRO A 17 17.79 -11.22 14.03
C PRO A 17 16.53 -10.54 13.51
N ILE A 18 16.64 -9.87 12.36
CA ILE A 18 15.51 -9.29 11.64
C ILE A 18 14.90 -10.38 10.74
N PRO A 19 13.60 -10.71 10.87
CA PRO A 19 12.94 -11.64 9.98
C PRO A 19 13.03 -11.20 8.50
N ALA A 20 13.33 -12.14 7.61
CA ALA A 20 13.56 -11.86 6.19
C ALA A 20 12.31 -11.32 5.45
N ASP A 21 11.13 -11.51 6.02
CA ASP A 21 9.84 -11.04 5.52
C ASP A 21 9.48 -9.62 6.03
N MET A 22 10.28 -9.00 6.91
CA MET A 22 10.12 -7.60 7.27
C MET A 22 10.54 -6.68 6.10
N GLN A 23 9.72 -5.65 5.85
CA GLN A 23 9.96 -4.65 4.81
C GLN A 23 10.40 -3.28 5.36
N GLY A 24 10.35 -3.12 6.68
CA GLY A 24 10.97 -1.98 7.33
C GLY A 24 12.50 -2.04 7.22
N GLN A 25 13.15 -0.89 7.36
CA GLN A 25 14.61 -0.77 7.33
C GLN A 25 15.11 -0.17 8.66
N PRO A 26 16.23 -0.65 9.22
CA PRO A 26 16.83 -0.05 10.41
C PRO A 26 17.17 1.44 10.19
N LEU A 27 16.80 2.29 11.14
CA LEU A 27 16.94 3.74 11.04
C LEU A 27 18.20 4.29 11.70
N ALA A 28 19.12 3.43 12.16
CA ALA A 28 20.33 3.88 12.86
C ALA A 28 21.13 4.92 12.05
N LYS A 29 21.27 4.70 10.74
CA LYS A 29 21.94 5.65 9.83
C LYS A 29 21.14 6.94 9.60
N VAL A 30 19.81 6.84 9.50
CA VAL A 30 18.93 8.02 9.40
C VAL A 30 19.12 8.90 10.65
N ILE A 31 19.15 8.29 11.84
CA ILE A 31 19.30 9.01 13.10
C ILE A 31 20.70 9.63 13.22
N ALA A 32 21.74 8.90 12.82
CA ALA A 32 23.12 9.34 12.99
C ALA A 32 23.58 10.38 11.95
N SER A 33 23.13 10.26 10.70
CA SER A 33 23.66 11.03 9.56
C SER A 33 22.61 11.49 8.55
N ASP A 34 21.32 11.35 8.83
CA ASP A 34 20.21 11.69 7.92
C ASP A 34 20.29 10.96 6.56
N GLU A 35 20.94 9.80 6.53
CA GLU A 35 21.05 8.98 5.33
C GLU A 35 19.71 8.29 5.00
N PRO A 36 19.15 8.48 3.79
CA PRO A 36 17.86 7.88 3.44
C PRO A 36 17.96 6.36 3.30
N VAL A 37 16.97 5.64 3.84
CA VAL A 37 16.88 4.17 3.78
C VAL A 37 16.03 3.65 2.61
N ARG A 38 15.36 4.54 1.88
CA ARG A 38 14.49 4.21 0.74
C ARG A 38 14.30 5.43 -0.15
N GLU A 39 14.05 5.18 -1.43
CA GLU A 39 13.73 6.22 -2.41
C GLU A 39 12.29 6.76 -2.25
N GLY A 40 11.37 5.92 -1.77
CA GLY A 40 9.98 6.32 -1.59
C GLY A 40 9.22 5.45 -0.59
N ALA A 41 8.01 5.89 -0.26
CA ALA A 41 7.14 5.26 0.72
C ALA A 41 5.74 5.04 0.14
N LEU A 42 5.23 3.82 0.29
CA LEU A 42 3.85 3.44 -0.05
C LEU A 42 2.96 3.61 1.19
N PHE A 43 1.79 4.23 1.03
CA PHE A 43 0.84 4.43 2.13
C PHE A 43 -0.59 4.50 1.60
N GLY A 44 -1.57 4.48 2.51
CA GLY A 44 -2.97 4.59 2.15
C GLY A 44 -3.88 3.99 3.22
N VAL A 45 -5.14 3.85 2.86
CA VAL A 45 -6.15 3.19 3.69
C VAL A 45 -6.84 2.11 2.87
N PHE A 46 -7.22 1.00 3.51
CA PHE A 46 -7.97 -0.05 2.84
C PHE A 46 -9.18 0.52 2.09
N SER A 47 -9.37 0.11 0.83
CA SER A 47 -10.36 0.60 -0.13
C SER A 47 -10.23 2.04 -0.62
N GLY A 48 -9.27 2.83 -0.13
CA GLY A 48 -9.02 4.20 -0.60
C GLY A 48 -8.07 4.27 -1.81
N HIS A 49 -7.46 5.44 -2.00
CA HIS A 49 -6.31 5.60 -2.90
C HIS A 49 -5.14 4.74 -2.43
N VAL A 50 -4.32 4.30 -3.39
CA VAL A 50 -2.97 3.83 -3.10
C VAL A 50 -2.02 4.98 -3.36
N ASN A 51 -1.27 5.36 -2.34
CA ASN A 51 -0.48 6.58 -2.35
C ASN A 51 1.00 6.25 -2.30
N VAL A 52 1.80 7.11 -2.94
CA VAL A 52 3.24 7.03 -2.91
C VAL A 52 3.86 8.41 -2.77
N THR A 53 5.01 8.48 -2.10
CA THR A 53 5.84 9.69 -2.04
C THR A 53 7.31 9.36 -2.21
N ASP A 54 8.05 10.26 -2.85
CA ASP A 54 9.52 10.25 -2.94
C ASP A 54 10.18 11.27 -1.97
N GLY A 55 9.38 11.85 -1.06
CA GLY A 55 9.80 12.90 -0.13
C GLY A 55 9.53 14.32 -0.62
N ARG A 56 9.39 14.54 -1.94
CA ARG A 56 8.99 15.84 -2.49
C ARG A 56 7.56 15.80 -3.03
N TYR A 57 7.23 14.80 -3.84
CA TYR A 57 5.91 14.68 -4.43
C TYR A 57 5.08 13.65 -3.68
N VAL A 58 3.77 13.89 -3.62
CA VAL A 58 2.79 12.90 -3.17
C VAL A 58 1.88 12.60 -4.35
N TYR A 59 1.80 11.33 -4.73
CA TYR A 59 0.87 10.85 -5.73
C TYR A 59 -0.15 9.92 -5.09
N MET A 60 -1.43 10.16 -5.38
CA MET A 60 -2.56 9.37 -4.89
C MET A 60 -3.31 8.78 -6.07
N ARG A 61 -3.26 7.46 -6.23
CA ARG A 61 -3.93 6.75 -7.32
C ARG A 61 -5.28 6.23 -6.86
N ALA A 62 -6.34 6.77 -7.44
CA ALA A 62 -7.72 6.31 -7.24
C ALA A 62 -8.00 5.00 -7.99
N ALA A 63 -9.02 4.28 -7.53
CA ALA A 63 -9.63 3.21 -8.31
C ALA A 63 -10.24 3.75 -9.62
N GLN A 64 -10.22 2.96 -10.67
CA GLN A 64 -11.01 3.24 -11.87
C GLN A 64 -12.50 3.23 -11.54
N PRO A 65 -13.32 4.07 -12.22
CA PRO A 65 -14.77 4.00 -12.12
C PRO A 65 -15.30 2.59 -12.39
N GLY A 66 -16.17 2.09 -11.51
CA GLY A 66 -16.75 0.75 -11.58
C GLY A 66 -15.86 -0.38 -11.03
N ARG A 67 -14.65 -0.07 -10.56
CA ARG A 67 -13.71 -1.02 -9.93
C ARG A 67 -13.46 -0.75 -8.45
N GLU A 68 -14.27 0.09 -7.82
CA GLU A 68 -14.14 0.50 -6.42
C GLU A 68 -14.15 -0.71 -5.47
N HIS A 69 -14.88 -1.76 -5.87
CA HIS A 69 -15.07 -3.00 -5.14
C HIS A 69 -14.10 -4.12 -5.54
N ASP A 70 -13.14 -3.88 -6.43
CA ASP A 70 -12.08 -4.85 -6.81
C ASP A 70 -11.02 -4.95 -5.69
N ILE A 71 -11.47 -5.31 -4.49
CA ILE A 71 -10.69 -5.43 -3.26
C ILE A 71 -11.09 -6.69 -2.49
N ALA A 72 -10.17 -7.22 -1.69
CA ALA A 72 -10.41 -8.40 -0.87
C ALA A 72 -9.63 -8.32 0.44
N ASN A 73 -10.14 -9.00 1.46
CA ASN A 73 -9.38 -9.31 2.67
C ASN A 73 -8.66 -10.64 2.47
N TYR A 74 -7.42 -10.71 2.95
CA TYR A 74 -6.58 -11.90 2.95
C TYR A 74 -6.26 -12.29 4.39
N THR A 75 -6.69 -13.47 4.84
CA THR A 75 -6.58 -13.86 6.25
C THR A 75 -6.58 -15.37 6.44
N LEU A 76 -5.91 -15.86 7.49
CA LEU A 76 -6.10 -17.22 8.02
C LEU A 76 -7.18 -17.28 9.11
N MET A 77 -7.64 -16.12 9.60
CA MET A 77 -8.65 -16.01 10.63
C MET A 77 -9.93 -15.39 10.03
N PRO A 78 -11.02 -16.14 9.87
CA PRO A 78 -12.25 -15.69 9.23
C PRO A 78 -13.10 -14.83 10.18
N ILE A 79 -12.52 -13.78 10.74
CA ILE A 79 -13.22 -12.71 11.48
C ILE A 79 -12.78 -11.34 10.95
N LYS A 80 -13.67 -10.35 11.05
CA LYS A 80 -13.31 -8.93 10.89
C LYS A 80 -12.71 -8.44 12.22
N MET A 81 -12.05 -7.29 12.19
CA MET A 81 -11.42 -6.70 13.40
C MET A 81 -12.40 -6.51 14.57
N ASN A 82 -13.69 -6.29 14.30
CA ASN A 82 -14.70 -5.97 15.31
C ASN A 82 -15.97 -6.85 15.23
N ALA A 83 -16.00 -7.86 14.35
CA ALA A 83 -17.20 -8.66 14.11
C ALA A 83 -16.87 -9.99 13.41
N ARG A 84 -17.84 -10.91 13.37
CA ARG A 84 -17.78 -12.07 12.46
C ARG A 84 -18.12 -11.63 11.03
N TYR A 85 -17.73 -12.44 10.04
CA TYR A 85 -18.24 -12.26 8.68
C TYR A 85 -19.70 -12.70 8.59
N ASP A 86 -20.47 -12.02 7.75
CA ASP A 86 -21.81 -12.47 7.39
C ASP A 86 -21.73 -13.71 6.50
N VAL A 87 -22.75 -14.57 6.55
CA VAL A 87 -22.81 -15.81 5.75
C VAL A 87 -22.63 -15.53 4.26
N ASP A 88 -23.25 -14.47 3.74
CA ASP A 88 -23.17 -14.10 2.32
C ASP A 88 -21.80 -13.59 1.88
N GLU A 89 -21.03 -12.99 2.79
CA GLU A 89 -19.65 -12.56 2.50
C GLU A 89 -18.72 -13.77 2.55
N LEU A 90 -18.85 -14.59 3.61
CA LEU A 90 -18.02 -15.76 3.80
C LEU A 90 -18.28 -16.82 2.72
N GLY A 91 -19.51 -16.96 2.24
CA GLY A 91 -19.88 -17.85 1.14
C GLY A 91 -19.20 -17.51 -0.20
N LYS A 92 -18.60 -16.32 -0.32
CA LYS A 92 -17.84 -15.88 -1.52
C LYS A 92 -16.33 -16.05 -1.35
N LEU A 93 -15.88 -16.66 -0.26
CA LEU A 93 -14.45 -16.89 -0.03
C LEU A 93 -13.86 -17.78 -1.11
N SER A 94 -12.58 -17.58 -1.37
CA SER A 94 -11.75 -18.49 -2.14
C SER A 94 -10.40 -18.65 -1.43
N LEU A 95 -9.56 -19.59 -1.89
CA LEU A 95 -8.16 -19.63 -1.47
C LEU A 95 -7.32 -18.74 -2.39
N ALA A 96 -6.43 -17.95 -1.83
CA ALA A 96 -5.38 -17.25 -2.56
C ALA A 96 -4.08 -18.06 -2.54
N PRO A 97 -3.22 -17.91 -3.56
CA PRO A 97 -1.85 -18.40 -3.48
C PRO A 97 -1.11 -17.71 -2.32
N PRO A 98 -0.02 -18.30 -1.81
CA PRO A 98 0.80 -17.68 -0.78
C PRO A 98 1.38 -16.34 -1.25
N PHE A 99 1.45 -15.37 -0.35
CA PHE A 99 2.26 -14.18 -0.52
C PHE A 99 3.67 -14.43 0.01
N LYS A 100 4.63 -13.58 -0.37
CA LYS A 100 6.04 -13.65 0.10
C LYS A 100 6.16 -13.70 1.62
N PHE A 101 5.26 -13.01 2.34
CA PHE A 101 5.26 -12.95 3.80
C PHE A 101 4.39 -14.03 4.47
N THR A 102 3.64 -14.85 3.74
CA THR A 102 2.80 -15.92 4.34
C THR A 102 3.54 -17.25 4.51
N LYS A 103 4.85 -17.28 4.29
CA LYS A 103 5.72 -18.44 4.56
C LYS A 103 5.25 -19.73 3.88
N GLY A 104 4.74 -19.59 2.65
CA GLY A 104 4.22 -20.70 1.84
C GLY A 104 2.80 -21.13 2.17
N LEU A 105 2.15 -20.53 3.18
CA LEU A 105 0.76 -20.83 3.51
C LEU A 105 -0.19 -20.06 2.59
N GLN A 106 -1.22 -20.77 2.11
CA GLN A 106 -2.37 -20.16 1.47
C GLN A 106 -3.23 -19.43 2.49
N VAL A 107 -3.96 -18.41 2.05
CA VAL A 107 -4.87 -17.63 2.89
C VAL A 107 -6.26 -17.59 2.29
N LEU A 108 -7.27 -17.37 3.13
CA LEU A 108 -8.61 -17.07 2.65
C LEU A 108 -8.59 -15.70 1.96
N ARG A 109 -9.15 -15.63 0.76
CA ARG A 109 -9.48 -14.41 0.04
C ARG A 109 -10.98 -14.20 0.13
N ILE A 110 -11.40 -13.12 0.79
CA ILE A 110 -12.81 -12.78 0.98
C ILE A 110 -13.07 -11.45 0.27
N PRO A 111 -13.88 -11.43 -0.82
CA PRO A 111 -14.23 -10.20 -1.51
C PRO A 111 -14.79 -9.16 -0.53
N ALA A 112 -14.33 -7.92 -0.66
CA ALA A 112 -14.75 -6.82 0.20
C ALA A 112 -15.47 -5.75 -0.62
N ARG A 113 -16.08 -4.80 0.09
CA ARG A 113 -16.70 -3.61 -0.51
C ARG A 113 -15.99 -2.37 -0.04
N GLU A 114 -16.06 -1.33 -0.87
CA GLU A 114 -15.48 -0.04 -0.54
C GLU A 114 -16.05 0.46 0.78
N LYS A 115 -15.17 0.84 1.71
CA LYS A 115 -15.58 1.33 3.02
C LYS A 115 -15.95 2.82 2.97
N TYR A 116 -15.21 3.59 2.18
CA TYR A 116 -15.37 5.03 2.04
C TYR A 116 -15.97 5.34 0.67
N LYS A 117 -17.30 5.41 0.61
CA LYS A 117 -18.03 5.57 -0.65
C LYS A 117 -17.56 6.83 -1.40
N GLY A 118 -17.17 6.64 -2.66
CA GLY A 118 -16.88 7.74 -3.58
C GLY A 118 -15.50 8.36 -3.40
N VAL A 119 -14.57 7.71 -2.70
CA VAL A 119 -13.17 8.19 -2.62
C VAL A 119 -12.54 8.27 -4.01
N ASN A 120 -12.92 7.37 -4.92
CA ASN A 120 -12.43 7.43 -6.30
C ASN A 120 -12.95 8.64 -7.10
N SER A 121 -14.05 9.28 -6.68
CA SER A 121 -14.61 10.46 -7.36
C SER A 121 -13.68 11.68 -7.31
N PHE A 122 -12.75 11.72 -6.36
CA PHE A 122 -11.68 12.72 -6.31
C PHE A 122 -10.61 12.51 -7.39
N GLY A 123 -10.63 11.39 -8.12
CA GLY A 123 -9.67 11.09 -9.17
C GLY A 123 -8.25 10.88 -8.63
N HIS A 124 -7.29 10.95 -9.53
CA HIS A 124 -5.86 10.91 -9.17
C HIS A 124 -5.41 12.29 -8.71
N LEU A 125 -4.57 12.34 -7.69
CA LEU A 125 -4.05 13.59 -7.14
C LEU A 125 -2.53 13.56 -7.12
N LEU A 126 -1.90 14.67 -7.47
CA LEU A 126 -0.46 14.86 -7.42
C LEU A 126 -0.19 16.19 -6.71
N PHE A 127 0.73 16.20 -5.75
CA PHE A 127 1.10 17.40 -4.99
C PHE A 127 2.63 17.54 -4.98
N ASP A 128 3.14 18.78 -5.07
CA ASP A 128 4.54 19.12 -4.78
C ASP A 128 4.63 19.69 -3.37
N LEU A 129 5.14 18.90 -2.42
CA LEU A 129 5.23 19.30 -1.01
C LEU A 129 6.22 20.44 -0.75
N ARG A 130 7.11 20.74 -1.71
CA ARG A 130 8.02 21.88 -1.58
C ARG A 130 7.23 23.20 -1.59
N ASP A 131 6.25 23.28 -2.49
CA ASP A 131 5.49 24.50 -2.75
C ASP A 131 4.07 24.43 -2.12
N ASP A 132 3.57 23.22 -1.84
CA ASP A 132 2.28 22.92 -1.20
C ASP A 132 2.41 21.84 -0.11
N PRO A 133 3.06 22.13 1.04
CA PRO A 133 3.28 21.16 2.11
C PRO A 133 1.97 20.67 2.77
N GLN A 134 0.87 21.41 2.60
CA GLN A 134 -0.45 21.08 3.16
C GLN A 134 -1.36 20.34 2.17
N GLN A 135 -0.89 20.06 0.95
CA GLN A 135 -1.63 19.31 -0.08
C GLN A 135 -3.00 19.93 -0.39
N GLN A 136 -3.05 21.27 -0.50
CA GLN A 136 -4.28 22.00 -0.80
C GLN A 136 -4.51 22.20 -2.30
N HIS A 137 -3.45 22.15 -3.11
CA HIS A 137 -3.47 22.54 -4.51
C HIS A 137 -2.84 21.42 -5.37
N PRO A 138 -3.63 20.45 -5.85
CA PRO A 138 -3.10 19.41 -6.72
C PRO A 138 -2.59 20.01 -8.03
N ILE A 139 -1.51 19.44 -8.55
CA ILE A 139 -0.87 19.82 -9.80
C ILE A 139 -1.17 18.79 -10.91
N HIS A 140 -1.04 19.23 -12.16
CA HIS A 140 -1.09 18.37 -13.33
C HIS A 140 0.25 18.46 -14.07
N ASP A 141 1.04 17.39 -14.00
CA ASP A 141 2.32 17.25 -14.68
C ASP A 141 2.50 15.78 -15.08
N GLU A 142 2.42 15.51 -16.38
CA GLU A 142 2.45 14.15 -16.93
C GLU A 142 3.78 13.44 -16.68
N ALA A 143 4.89 14.17 -16.71
CA ALA A 143 6.23 13.60 -16.52
C ALA A 143 6.45 13.18 -15.06
N ILE A 144 6.01 14.02 -14.12
CA ILE A 144 6.07 13.70 -12.70
C ILE A 144 5.08 12.57 -12.39
N GLU A 145 3.86 12.63 -12.90
CA GLU A 145 2.87 11.57 -12.69
C GLU A 145 3.39 10.21 -13.20
N ALA A 146 3.95 10.14 -14.40
CA ALA A 146 4.52 8.90 -14.93
C ALA A 146 5.65 8.35 -14.05
N ARG A 147 6.54 9.22 -13.54
CA ARG A 147 7.61 8.83 -12.62
C ARG A 147 7.05 8.28 -11.30
N MET A 148 6.04 8.95 -10.74
CA MET A 148 5.40 8.52 -9.50
C MET A 148 4.59 7.23 -9.68
N ILE A 149 3.96 7.00 -10.83
CA ILE A 149 3.31 5.73 -11.19
C ILE A 149 4.34 4.60 -11.23
N ASN A 150 5.51 4.82 -11.82
CA ASN A 150 6.57 3.80 -11.85
C ASN A 150 7.08 3.46 -10.44
N LEU A 151 7.27 4.47 -9.59
CA LEU A 151 7.62 4.27 -8.18
C LEU A 151 6.52 3.50 -7.43
N LEU A 152 5.24 3.84 -7.66
CA LEU A 152 4.08 3.16 -7.11
C LEU A 152 4.07 1.67 -7.47
N ILE A 153 4.17 1.34 -8.77
CA ILE A 153 4.16 -0.03 -9.28
C ILE A 153 5.31 -0.83 -8.68
N ARG A 154 6.53 -0.26 -8.66
CA ARG A 154 7.71 -0.90 -8.07
C ARG A 154 7.47 -1.25 -6.60
N LEU A 155 7.03 -0.28 -5.79
CA LEU A 155 6.77 -0.49 -4.36
C LEU A 155 5.61 -1.46 -4.13
N MET A 156 4.56 -1.42 -4.95
CA MET A 156 3.46 -2.41 -4.90
C MET A 156 3.97 -3.84 -5.17
N LYS A 157 4.87 -4.02 -6.14
CA LYS A 157 5.47 -5.33 -6.45
C LYS A 157 6.39 -5.82 -5.34
N GLU A 158 7.16 -4.92 -4.72
CA GLU A 158 7.96 -5.21 -3.53
C GLU A 158 7.07 -5.65 -2.35
N ASN A 159 5.91 -4.99 -2.19
CA ASN A 159 4.87 -5.30 -1.19
C ASN A 159 4.03 -6.55 -1.53
N ASP A 160 4.31 -7.22 -2.64
CA ASP A 160 3.55 -8.38 -3.11
C ASP A 160 2.05 -8.10 -3.28
N ALA A 161 1.72 -6.89 -3.73
CA ALA A 161 0.34 -6.48 -3.95
C ALA A 161 -0.37 -7.43 -4.93
N PRO A 162 -1.63 -7.81 -4.66
CA PRO A 162 -2.33 -8.79 -5.48
C PRO A 162 -2.77 -8.19 -6.83
N ALA A 163 -2.91 -9.02 -7.85
CA ALA A 163 -3.15 -8.61 -9.24
C ALA A 163 -4.41 -7.74 -9.44
N GLU A 164 -5.45 -7.96 -8.64
CA GLU A 164 -6.65 -7.11 -8.64
C GLU A 164 -6.35 -5.65 -8.27
N GLN A 165 -5.32 -5.35 -7.47
CA GLN A 165 -4.99 -3.95 -7.16
C GLN A 165 -4.47 -3.21 -8.39
N TYR A 166 -3.68 -3.85 -9.25
CA TYR A 166 -3.24 -3.23 -10.50
C TYR A 166 -4.42 -2.96 -11.44
N ARG A 167 -5.31 -3.95 -11.61
CA ARG A 167 -6.55 -3.78 -12.41
C ARG A 167 -7.45 -2.71 -11.84
N ARG A 168 -7.65 -2.68 -10.53
CA ARG A 168 -8.44 -1.65 -9.82
C ARG A 168 -7.90 -0.25 -10.10
N LEU A 169 -6.60 -0.08 -10.17
CA LEU A 169 -5.93 1.21 -10.38
C LEU A 169 -5.67 1.56 -11.86
N GLY A 170 -5.98 0.63 -12.78
CA GLY A 170 -5.67 0.79 -14.21
C GLY A 170 -4.18 0.74 -14.52
N LEU A 171 -3.43 -0.11 -13.84
CA LEU A 171 -1.98 -0.28 -13.95
C LEU A 171 -1.58 -1.67 -14.50
N ASP A 172 -2.55 -2.47 -14.93
CA ASP A 172 -2.37 -3.83 -15.44
C ASP A 172 -1.90 -3.90 -16.91
N VAL A 173 -1.75 -2.75 -17.56
CA VAL A 173 -1.33 -2.59 -18.96
C VAL A 173 0.13 -2.11 -19.08
N ILE A 174 0.84 -1.97 -17.96
CA ILE A 174 2.22 -1.45 -17.86
C ILE A 174 3.18 -2.58 -17.50
#